data_AF-A0A6P7F080-F1
#
_entry.id   AF-A0A6P7F080-F1
#
_cell.length_a   1.000
_cell.length_b   1.000
_cell.length_c   1.000
_cell.angle_alpha   90.00
_cell.angle_beta   90.00
_cell.angle_gamma   90.00
#
_symmetry.space_group_name_H-M   'P 1'
#
loop_
_entity.id
_entity.type
_entity.pdbx_description
1 polymer ?
#
loop_
_entity_poly.entity_id
_entity_poly.type
_entity_poly.pdbx_seq_one_letter_code
_entity_poly.pdbx_strand_id
1 'polypeptide(L)'
;MGKFLAVSSAYLLICSGYQIFRVPFDPLIQYLIPFYIFLTAVFLLLYDLRLYPKPLRKLDKLSQTAVEFLVAVFLMENIILDFWIPLQDGTASVTYTLAEKLDEINYYEFYPLRIITEILETSIFNTCVIYILSIFFLLSCLHAIRAVDFRALDEGPSCFFSDIVYRSKRFMKKKFKTLGLQRKKRVKILETEDMVKKRKKSEKDVCNCNLIDNDIKLDNLSVQDYGLDDLDDLSFKFSDFDIPSETELLSGPL
;
A
#
# COMPACT_ATOMS: atom_id res chain seq x y z
N MET A 1 1.58 -1.85 -16.22
CA MET A 1 1.04 -1.01 -15.14
C MET A 1 0.48 0.23 -15.81
N GLY A 2 -0.72 0.68 -15.43
CA GLY A 2 -1.25 1.95 -15.93
C GLY A 2 -0.26 3.08 -15.65
N LYS A 3 -0.34 4.19 -16.40
CA LYS A 3 0.55 5.32 -16.13
C LYS A 3 0.15 5.89 -14.78
N PHE A 4 0.98 5.61 -13.77
CA PHE A 4 0.83 6.12 -12.39
C PHE A 4 0.42 7.59 -12.36
N LEU A 5 0.99 8.38 -13.28
CA LEU A 5 0.72 9.81 -13.40
C LEU A 5 -0.74 10.14 -13.70
N ALA A 6 -1.41 9.40 -14.58
CA ALA A 6 -2.81 9.63 -14.95
C ALA A 6 -3.77 9.32 -13.78
N VAL A 7 -3.58 8.18 -13.13
CA VAL A 7 -4.42 7.78 -11.99
C VAL A 7 -4.15 8.66 -10.77
N SER A 8 -2.89 9.06 -10.55
CA SER A 8 -2.51 9.98 -9.47
C SER A 8 -3.07 11.38 -9.68
N SER A 9 -3.05 11.92 -10.91
CA SER A 9 -3.67 13.21 -11.19
C SER A 9 -5.19 13.17 -11.03
N ALA A 10 -5.85 12.06 -11.42
CA ALA A 10 -7.28 11.86 -11.17
C ALA A 10 -7.60 11.85 -9.67
N TYR A 11 -6.83 11.10 -8.88
CA TYR A 11 -6.97 11.08 -7.43
C TYR A 11 -6.80 12.46 -6.79
N LEU A 12 -5.74 13.19 -7.16
CA LEU A 12 -5.51 14.55 -6.66
C LEU A 12 -6.61 15.52 -7.08
N LEU A 13 -7.14 15.39 -8.30
CA LEU A 13 -8.26 16.20 -8.77
C LEU A 13 -9.51 15.96 -7.92
N ILE A 14 -9.85 14.71 -7.63
CA ILE A 14 -11.02 14.38 -6.81
C ILE A 14 -10.83 14.83 -5.36
N CYS A 15 -9.65 14.58 -4.78
CA CYS A 15 -9.30 15.06 -3.44
C CYS A 15 -9.41 16.57 -3.30
N SER A 16 -8.90 17.32 -4.28
CA SER A 16 -8.92 18.78 -4.26
C SER A 16 -10.29 19.35 -4.64
N GLY A 17 -10.99 18.74 -5.60
CA GLY A 17 -12.34 19.10 -6.00
C GLY A 17 -13.31 19.06 -4.81
N TYR A 18 -13.26 17.99 -4.02
CA TYR A 18 -14.08 17.89 -2.80
C TYR A 18 -13.76 18.95 -1.74
N GLN A 19 -12.51 19.39 -1.64
CA GLN A 19 -12.11 20.44 -0.69
C GLN A 19 -12.50 21.83 -1.17
N ILE A 20 -12.39 22.10 -2.47
CA ILE A 20 -12.57 23.42 -3.09
C ILE A 20 -14.05 23.70 -3.36
N PHE A 21 -14.79 22.76 -3.96
CA PHE A 21 -16.20 22.92 -4.29
C PHE A 21 -17.13 22.61 -3.11
N ARG A 22 -16.63 22.80 -1.89
CA ARG A 22 -17.35 22.59 -0.65
C ARG A 22 -18.67 23.37 -0.67
N VAL A 23 -19.77 22.66 -0.90
CA VAL A 23 -21.09 23.16 -0.54
C VAL A 23 -21.17 23.09 0.98
N PRO A 24 -21.46 24.20 1.70
CA PRO A 24 -21.28 24.27 3.15
C PRO A 24 -22.26 23.42 3.98
N PHE A 25 -23.08 22.54 3.38
CA PHE A 25 -24.18 21.87 4.09
C PHE A 25 -24.45 20.40 3.72
N ASP A 26 -23.57 19.71 2.99
CA ASP A 26 -23.82 18.29 2.72
C ASP A 26 -23.45 17.39 3.92
N PRO A 27 -24.38 16.56 4.44
CA PRO A 27 -24.12 15.59 5.51
C PRO A 27 -23.05 14.55 5.11
N LEU A 28 -22.73 14.45 3.82
CA LEU A 28 -21.61 13.68 3.26
C LEU A 28 -20.25 14.02 3.90
N ILE A 29 -20.09 15.23 4.45
CA ILE A 29 -18.81 15.74 4.99
C ILE A 29 -18.54 15.26 6.42
N GLN A 30 -19.54 14.67 7.10
CA GLN A 30 -19.38 14.23 8.50
C GLN A 30 -18.26 13.19 8.69
N TYR A 31 -17.88 12.48 7.61
CA TYR A 31 -16.89 11.39 7.62
C TYR A 31 -15.77 11.59 6.59
N LEU A 32 -15.13 12.77 6.60
CA LEU A 32 -14.07 13.12 5.64
C LEU A 32 -12.86 12.15 5.65
N ILE A 33 -12.40 11.74 6.83
CA ILE A 33 -11.24 10.84 6.94
C ILE A 33 -11.57 9.43 6.42
N PRO A 34 -12.68 8.78 6.84
CA PRO A 34 -13.14 7.51 6.24
C PRO A 34 -13.24 7.58 4.71
N PHE A 35 -13.79 8.67 4.19
CA PHE A 35 -13.86 8.89 2.74
C PHE A 35 -12.48 8.88 2.07
N TYR A 36 -11.46 9.53 2.66
CA TYR A 36 -10.11 9.48 2.11
C TYR A 36 -9.47 8.10 2.18
N ILE A 37 -9.75 7.32 3.22
CA ILE A 37 -9.30 5.92 3.32
C ILE A 37 -9.90 5.10 2.18
N PHE A 38 -11.21 5.23 1.96
CA PHE A 38 -11.91 4.61 0.85
C PHE A 38 -11.34 5.05 -0.51
N LEU A 39 -11.17 6.36 -0.73
CA LEU A 39 -10.65 6.89 -1.98
C LEU A 39 -9.22 6.41 -2.27
N THR A 40 -8.41 6.26 -1.23
CA THR A 40 -7.07 5.66 -1.33
C THR A 40 -7.15 4.20 -1.78
N ALA A 41 -8.11 3.43 -1.25
CA ALA A 41 -8.33 2.05 -1.68
C ALA A 41 -8.70 1.96 -3.16
N VAL A 42 -9.63 2.80 -3.62
CA VAL A 42 -10.05 2.89 -5.03
C VAL A 42 -8.87 3.30 -5.91
N PHE A 43 -8.06 4.27 -5.47
CA PHE A 43 -6.82 4.64 -6.16
C PHE A 43 -5.87 3.45 -6.33
N LEU A 44 -5.61 2.70 -5.27
CA LEU A 44 -4.73 1.52 -5.33
C LEU A 44 -5.28 0.45 -6.28
N LEU A 45 -6.59 0.23 -6.25
CA LEU A 45 -7.28 -0.71 -7.13
C LEU A 45 -7.15 -0.29 -8.60
N LEU A 46 -7.49 0.96 -8.91
CA LEU A 46 -7.41 1.51 -10.27
C LEU A 46 -5.98 1.60 -10.79
N TYR A 47 -5.00 1.80 -9.91
CA TYR A 47 -3.59 1.80 -10.26
C TYR A 47 -3.10 0.42 -10.68
N ASP A 48 -3.58 -0.65 -10.04
CA ASP A 48 -3.24 -2.03 -10.41
C ASP A 48 -3.98 -2.49 -11.68
N LEU A 49 -5.21 -2.00 -11.88
CA LEU A 49 -6.00 -2.23 -13.07
C LEU A 49 -5.36 -1.67 -14.35
N ARG A 50 -5.45 -2.44 -15.43
CA ARG A 50 -5.06 -1.99 -16.77
C ARG A 50 -6.24 -1.25 -17.41
N LEU A 51 -6.40 0.02 -17.07
CA LEU A 51 -7.51 0.86 -17.55
C LEU A 51 -7.51 1.07 -19.06
N TYR A 52 -6.34 1.04 -19.71
CA TYR A 52 -6.25 1.31 -21.14
C TYR A 52 -6.60 0.07 -21.98
N PRO A 53 -7.62 0.14 -22.85
CA PRO A 53 -8.04 -0.98 -23.66
C PRO A 53 -6.95 -1.35 -24.69
N LYS A 54 -6.67 -2.65 -24.82
CA LYS A 54 -5.71 -3.22 -25.78
C LYS A 54 -5.86 -2.69 -27.22
N PRO A 55 -7.07 -2.51 -27.79
CA PRO A 55 -7.21 -2.04 -29.18
C PRO A 55 -6.70 -0.62 -29.44
N LEU A 56 -6.65 0.26 -28.43
CA LEU A 56 -6.24 1.66 -28.61
C LEU A 56 -4.71 1.87 -28.49
N ARG A 57 -3.91 0.81 -28.36
CA ARG A 57 -2.44 0.91 -28.13
C ARG A 57 -1.63 1.59 -29.23
N LYS A 58 -2.23 1.83 -30.40
CA LYS A 58 -1.59 2.52 -31.53
C LYS A 58 -1.60 4.05 -31.39
N LEU A 59 -2.36 4.62 -30.46
CA LEU A 59 -2.38 6.06 -30.24
C LEU A 59 -1.09 6.56 -29.57
N ASP A 60 -0.80 7.85 -29.77
CA ASP A 60 0.33 8.54 -29.14
C ASP A 60 0.30 8.45 -27.61
N LYS A 61 1.48 8.54 -26.98
CA LYS A 61 1.63 8.40 -25.53
C LYS A 61 0.83 9.45 -24.77
N LEU A 62 0.66 10.67 -25.30
CA LEU A 62 -0.10 11.72 -24.63
C LEU A 62 -1.59 11.41 -24.61
N SER A 63 -2.16 11.04 -25.76
CA SER A 63 -3.59 10.70 -25.85
C SER A 63 -3.93 9.45 -25.04
N GLN A 64 -3.02 8.47 -24.98
CA GLN A 64 -3.15 7.34 -24.05
C GLN A 64 -3.27 7.79 -22.60
N THR A 65 -2.41 8.71 -22.15
CA THR A 65 -2.43 9.23 -20.77
C THR A 65 -3.71 10.01 -20.49
N ALA A 66 -4.15 10.84 -21.44
CA ALA A 66 -5.38 11.62 -21.32
C ALA A 66 -6.63 10.71 -21.21
N VAL A 67 -6.70 9.65 -22.02
CA VAL A 67 -7.79 8.66 -21.96
C VAL A 67 -7.75 7.90 -20.64
N GLU A 68 -6.56 7.42 -20.20
CA GLU A 68 -6.43 6.77 -18.89
C GLU A 68 -6.87 7.69 -17.74
N PHE A 69 -6.54 8.98 -17.80
CA PHE A 69 -6.96 9.97 -16.82
C PHE A 69 -8.48 10.15 -16.81
N LEU A 70 -9.11 10.37 -17.97
CA LEU A 70 -10.56 10.55 -18.07
C LEU A 70 -11.31 9.31 -17.57
N VAL A 71 -10.86 8.11 -17.94
CA VAL A 71 -11.44 6.86 -17.47
C VAL A 71 -11.25 6.70 -15.95
N ALA A 72 -10.08 7.06 -15.41
CA ALA A 72 -9.83 6.99 -13.98
C ALA A 72 -10.73 7.96 -13.19
N VAL A 73 -10.87 9.21 -13.65
CA VAL A 73 -11.78 10.19 -13.03
C VAL A 73 -13.21 9.68 -13.07
N PHE A 74 -13.68 9.26 -14.24
CA PHE A 74 -15.03 8.73 -14.41
C PHE A 74 -15.28 7.54 -13.47
N LEU A 75 -14.39 6.57 -13.44
CA LEU A 75 -14.56 5.40 -12.56
C LEU A 75 -14.54 5.77 -11.09
N MET A 76 -13.61 6.62 -10.64
CA MET A 76 -13.57 7.07 -9.25
C MET A 76 -14.85 7.80 -8.87
N GLU A 77 -15.33 8.71 -9.72
CA GLU A 77 -16.55 9.47 -9.48
C GLU A 77 -17.78 8.57 -9.39
N ASN A 78 -17.97 7.65 -10.34
CA ASN A 78 -19.09 6.70 -10.28
C ASN A 78 -18.98 5.78 -9.05
N ILE A 79 -17.79 5.30 -8.70
CA ILE A 79 -17.60 4.48 -7.49
C ILE A 79 -17.96 5.29 -6.23
N ILE A 80 -17.69 6.59 -6.20
CA ILE A 80 -18.08 7.43 -5.07
C ILE A 80 -19.60 7.61 -5.04
N LEU A 81 -20.19 8.08 -6.15
CA LEU A 81 -21.59 8.46 -6.22
C LEU A 81 -22.55 7.26 -6.14
N ASP A 82 -22.26 6.19 -6.87
CA ASP A 82 -23.18 5.06 -7.00
C ASP A 82 -22.92 3.95 -5.98
N PHE A 83 -21.72 3.90 -5.39
CA PHE A 83 -21.35 2.85 -4.44
C PHE A 83 -21.07 3.38 -3.05
N TRP A 84 -20.10 4.30 -2.89
CA TRP A 84 -19.69 4.75 -1.56
C TRP A 84 -20.78 5.50 -0.80
N ILE A 85 -21.42 6.47 -1.45
CA ILE A 85 -22.44 7.32 -0.82
C ILE A 85 -23.64 6.47 -0.37
N PRO A 86 -24.28 5.67 -1.25
CA PRO A 86 -25.40 4.82 -0.83
C PRO A 86 -25.02 3.81 0.24
N LEU A 87 -23.79 3.29 0.21
CA LEU A 87 -23.30 2.35 1.21
C LEU A 87 -23.14 3.03 2.58
N GLN A 88 -22.58 4.24 2.60
CA GLN A 88 -22.42 5.02 3.82
C GLN A 88 -23.78 5.38 4.43
N ASP A 89 -24.70 5.89 3.63
CA ASP A 89 -26.06 6.26 4.07
C ASP A 89 -26.87 5.04 4.51
N GLY A 90 -26.75 3.92 3.78
CA GLY A 90 -27.36 2.65 4.15
C GLY A 90 -26.81 2.10 5.47
N THR A 91 -25.49 2.18 5.67
CA THR A 91 -24.85 1.72 6.91
C THR A 91 -25.30 2.54 8.11
N ALA A 92 -25.30 3.87 7.97
CA ALA A 92 -25.82 4.77 9.01
C ALA A 92 -27.29 4.46 9.32
N SER A 93 -28.13 4.31 8.30
CA SER A 93 -29.55 3.98 8.47
C SER A 93 -29.76 2.66 9.19
N VAL A 94 -29.00 1.62 8.83
CA VAL A 94 -29.07 0.30 9.49
C VAL A 94 -28.69 0.40 10.96
N THR A 95 -27.68 1.19 11.32
CA THR A 95 -27.32 1.36 12.74
C THR A 95 -28.45 2.00 13.56
N TYR A 96 -29.14 3.00 13.01
CA TYR A 96 -30.29 3.63 13.66
C TYR A 96 -31.49 2.67 13.73
N THR A 97 -31.85 2.00 12.65
CA THR A 97 -32.97 1.04 12.65
C THR A 97 -32.71 -0.13 13.61
N LEU A 98 -31.44 -0.56 13.76
CA LEU A 98 -31.08 -1.58 14.71
C LEU A 98 -31.26 -1.08 16.15
N ALA A 99 -30.90 0.18 16.45
CA ALA A 99 -31.15 0.81 17.74
C ALA A 99 -32.65 0.83 18.07
N GLU A 100 -33.48 1.32 17.15
CA GLU A 100 -34.94 1.36 17.33
C GLU A 100 -35.53 -0.03 17.58
N LYS A 101 -35.08 -1.04 16.82
CA LYS A 101 -35.56 -2.43 17.00
C LYS A 101 -35.11 -3.04 18.31
N LEU A 102 -33.90 -2.72 18.76
CA LEU A 102 -33.41 -3.14 20.07
C LEU A 102 -34.19 -2.46 21.20
N ASP A 103 -34.56 -1.19 21.06
CA ASP A 103 -35.40 -0.47 22.03
C ASP A 103 -36.83 -1.02 22.10
N GLU A 104 -37.42 -1.39 20.95
CA GLU A 104 -38.72 -2.09 20.90
C GLU A 104 -38.67 -3.43 21.67
N ILE A 105 -37.57 -4.19 21.55
CA ILE A 105 -37.35 -5.45 22.29
C ILE A 105 -37.14 -5.17 23.80
N ASN A 106 -36.49 -4.06 24.12
CA ASN A 106 -36.10 -3.69 25.47
C ASN A 106 -37.26 -3.16 26.35
N TYR A 107 -38.39 -2.84 25.73
CA TYR A 107 -39.64 -2.56 26.45
C TYR A 107 -40.07 -3.71 27.38
N TYR A 108 -39.49 -4.91 27.21
CA TYR A 108 -39.75 -6.13 27.97
C TYR A 108 -38.69 -6.51 29.04
N GLU A 109 -38.15 -5.54 29.80
CA GLU A 109 -37.41 -5.73 31.08
C GLU A 109 -35.92 -6.16 31.06
N PHE A 110 -35.05 -5.61 30.19
CA PHE A 110 -33.59 -5.89 30.29
C PHE A 110 -32.70 -4.63 30.32
N TYR A 111 -32.32 -4.17 31.52
CA TYR A 111 -31.37 -3.09 31.76
C TYR A 111 -30.07 -3.09 30.91
N PRO A 112 -29.41 -4.23 30.59
CA PRO A 112 -28.20 -4.21 29.77
C PRO A 112 -28.44 -3.83 28.30
N LEU A 113 -29.65 -4.03 27.75
CA LEU A 113 -29.93 -3.66 26.36
C LEU A 113 -30.05 -2.13 26.18
N ARG A 114 -30.40 -1.39 27.24
CA ARG A 114 -30.60 0.07 27.16
C ARG A 114 -29.28 0.81 26.95
N ILE A 115 -28.22 0.33 27.59
CA ILE A 115 -26.87 0.89 27.39
C ILE A 115 -26.42 0.64 25.94
N ILE A 116 -26.78 -0.50 25.36
CA ILE A 116 -26.44 -0.85 23.98
C ILE A 116 -27.18 0.06 23.00
N THR A 117 -28.47 0.32 23.20
CA THR A 117 -29.24 1.21 22.33
C THR A 117 -28.76 2.66 22.41
N GLU A 118 -28.51 3.17 23.61
CA GLU A 118 -27.91 4.49 23.81
C GLU A 118 -26.54 4.64 23.10
N ILE A 119 -25.72 3.57 23.07
CA ILE A 119 -24.45 3.56 22.32
C ILE A 119 -24.70 3.58 20.80
N LEU A 120 -25.63 2.76 20.30
CA LEU A 120 -25.93 2.66 18.87
C LEU A 120 -26.48 3.98 18.27
N GLU A 121 -27.24 4.74 19.05
CA GLU A 121 -27.78 6.04 18.63
C GLU A 121 -26.71 7.14 18.57
N THR A 122 -25.55 6.94 19.21
CA THR A 122 -24.50 7.96 19.24
C THR A 122 -23.86 8.18 17.87
N SER A 123 -23.62 9.44 17.53
CA SER A 123 -22.87 9.82 16.32
C SER A 123 -21.46 9.22 16.30
N ILE A 124 -20.87 8.96 17.47
CA ILE A 124 -19.55 8.35 17.64
C ILE A 124 -19.58 6.91 17.12
N PHE A 125 -20.57 6.11 17.50
CA PHE A 125 -20.68 4.73 17.04
C PHE A 125 -20.85 4.65 15.53
N ASN A 126 -21.73 5.46 14.95
CA ASN A 126 -21.90 5.54 13.50
C ASN A 126 -20.58 5.94 12.80
N THR A 127 -19.83 6.90 13.36
CA THR A 127 -18.49 7.24 12.88
C THR A 127 -17.55 6.02 12.89
N CYS A 128 -17.49 5.30 14.01
CA CYS A 128 -16.66 4.10 14.15
C CYS A 128 -17.01 3.03 13.12
N VAL A 129 -18.30 2.78 12.89
CA VAL A 129 -18.77 1.80 11.90
C VAL A 129 -18.32 2.20 10.48
N ILE A 130 -18.45 3.48 10.11
CA ILE A 130 -18.01 3.97 8.80
C ILE A 130 -16.48 3.90 8.64
N TYR A 131 -15.72 4.12 9.72
CA TYR A 131 -14.27 3.89 9.74
C TYR A 131 -13.93 2.41 9.49
N ILE A 132 -14.58 1.50 10.22
CA ILE A 132 -14.37 0.06 10.09
C ILE A 132 -14.69 -0.37 8.66
N LEU A 133 -15.78 0.12 8.09
CA LEU A 133 -16.18 -0.14 6.71
C LEU A 133 -15.12 0.33 5.70
N SER A 134 -14.60 1.55 5.88
CA SER A 134 -13.55 2.11 5.01
C SER A 134 -12.25 1.30 5.10
N ILE A 135 -11.83 0.93 6.30
CA ILE A 135 -10.63 0.12 6.54
C ILE A 135 -10.81 -1.28 5.95
N PHE A 136 -11.99 -1.88 6.13
CA PHE A 136 -12.31 -3.17 5.54
C PHE A 136 -12.22 -3.14 4.02
N PHE A 137 -12.75 -2.09 3.39
CA PHE A 137 -12.65 -1.90 1.94
C PHE A 137 -11.18 -1.72 1.49
N LEU A 138 -10.38 -0.94 2.22
CA LEU A 138 -8.95 -0.79 1.96
C LEU A 138 -8.20 -2.12 2.05
N LEU A 139 -8.43 -2.89 3.11
CA LEU A 139 -7.82 -4.20 3.30
C LEU A 139 -8.25 -5.19 2.20
N SER A 140 -9.52 -5.16 1.81
CA SER A 140 -10.04 -5.97 0.70
C SER A 140 -9.37 -5.62 -0.63
N CYS A 141 -9.18 -4.32 -0.91
CA CYS A 141 -8.47 -3.86 -2.10
C CYS A 141 -6.99 -4.25 -2.06
N LEU A 142 -6.31 -4.08 -0.92
CA LEU A 142 -4.93 -4.51 -0.71
C LEU A 142 -4.76 -6.01 -0.90
N HIS A 143 -5.73 -6.81 -0.50
CA HIS A 143 -5.75 -8.24 -0.74
C HIS A 143 -5.98 -8.59 -2.21
N ALA A 144 -6.92 -7.91 -2.87
CA ALA A 144 -7.21 -8.11 -4.30
C ALA A 144 -5.98 -7.84 -5.18
N ILE A 145 -5.19 -6.80 -4.87
CA ILE A 145 -3.93 -6.50 -5.57
C ILE A 145 -2.75 -7.36 -5.08
N ARG A 146 -2.99 -8.34 -4.21
CA ARG A 146 -2.00 -9.24 -3.59
C ARG A 146 -0.89 -8.51 -2.83
N ALA A 147 -1.15 -7.28 -2.37
CA ALA A 147 -0.24 -6.56 -1.50
C ALA A 147 -0.25 -7.16 -0.09
N VAL A 148 -1.42 -7.62 0.36
CA VAL A 148 -1.64 -8.26 1.67
C VAL A 148 -2.10 -9.69 1.47
N ASP A 149 -1.50 -10.62 2.19
CA ASP A 149 -1.90 -12.02 2.20
C ASP A 149 -2.56 -12.38 3.54
N PHE A 150 -3.88 -12.58 3.53
CA PHE A 150 -4.60 -12.99 4.73
C PHE A 150 -4.27 -14.40 5.18
N ARG A 151 -3.60 -15.22 4.37
CA ARG A 151 -3.11 -16.54 4.82
C ARG A 151 -2.08 -16.42 5.93
N ALA A 152 -1.32 -15.32 5.96
CA ALA A 152 -0.37 -15.06 7.04
C ALA A 152 -1.06 -14.75 8.39
N LEU A 153 -2.39 -14.55 8.41
CA LEU A 153 -3.15 -14.44 9.66
C LEU A 153 -3.18 -15.78 10.42
N ASP A 154 -3.09 -16.91 9.72
CA ASP A 154 -3.11 -18.25 10.33
C ASP A 154 -1.91 -18.46 11.26
N GLU A 155 -0.80 -17.76 11.01
CA GLU A 155 0.42 -17.76 11.81
C GLU A 155 0.40 -16.71 12.96
N GLY A 156 -0.70 -15.94 13.07
CA GLY A 156 -0.92 -14.93 14.09
C GLY A 156 -0.80 -13.48 13.60
N PRO A 157 -1.35 -12.51 14.37
CA PRO A 157 -1.42 -11.11 13.96
C PRO A 157 -0.05 -10.45 13.85
N SER A 158 0.92 -10.81 14.70
CA SER A 158 2.28 -10.27 14.67
C SER A 158 3.00 -10.63 13.36
N CYS A 159 2.88 -11.88 12.92
CA CYS A 159 3.44 -12.37 11.65
C CYS A 159 2.82 -11.64 10.45
N PHE A 160 1.50 -11.45 10.46
CA PHE A 160 0.79 -10.72 9.43
C PHE A 160 1.27 -9.26 9.30
N PHE A 161 1.32 -8.50 10.39
CA PHE A 161 1.78 -7.11 10.33
C PHE A 161 3.26 -7.01 9.92
N SER A 162 4.10 -7.95 10.36
CA SER A 162 5.50 -8.02 9.94
C SER A 162 5.65 -8.22 8.43
N ASP A 163 4.86 -9.13 7.84
CA ASP A 163 4.88 -9.36 6.38
C ASP A 163 4.39 -8.13 5.60
N ILE A 164 3.33 -7.46 6.06
CA ILE A 164 2.85 -6.20 5.46
C ILE A 164 3.95 -5.14 5.45
N VAL A 165 4.62 -4.94 6.59
CA VAL A 165 5.70 -3.96 6.73
C VAL A 165 6.88 -4.34 5.83
N TYR A 166 7.26 -5.61 5.80
CA TYR A 166 8.35 -6.12 4.96
C TYR A 166 8.06 -5.89 3.46
N ARG A 167 6.88 -6.29 2.97
CA ARG A 167 6.47 -6.11 1.57
C ARG A 167 6.37 -4.63 1.19
N SER A 168 5.81 -3.81 2.05
CA SER A 168 5.70 -2.35 1.84
C SER A 168 7.07 -1.69 1.75
N LYS A 169 7.99 -2.00 2.68
CA LYS A 169 9.38 -1.52 2.64
C LYS A 169 10.10 -1.99 1.37
N ARG A 170 9.94 -3.26 0.98
CA ARG A 170 10.56 -3.83 -0.23
C ARG A 170 10.04 -3.13 -1.49
N PHE A 171 8.73 -2.86 -1.56
CA PHE A 171 8.12 -2.13 -2.67
C PHE A 171 8.66 -0.70 -2.77
N MET A 172 8.68 0.04 -1.66
CA MET A 172 9.24 1.39 -1.59
C MET A 172 10.71 1.41 -1.99
N LYS A 173 11.53 0.49 -1.47
CA LYS A 173 12.96 0.38 -1.83
C LYS A 173 13.17 0.16 -3.34
N LYS A 174 12.35 -0.69 -3.97
CA LYS A 174 12.39 -0.88 -5.44
C LYS A 174 12.02 0.40 -6.19
N LYS A 175 10.95 1.09 -5.78
CA LYS A 175 10.50 2.34 -6.42
C LYS A 175 11.52 3.47 -6.27
N PHE A 176 12.07 3.68 -5.08
CA PHE A 176 13.15 4.66 -4.84
C PHE A 176 14.40 4.36 -5.66
N LYS A 177 14.77 3.08 -5.83
CA LYS A 177 15.86 2.67 -6.74
C LYS A 177 15.58 3.06 -8.20
N THR A 178 14.34 2.88 -8.65
CA THR A 178 13.95 3.16 -10.05
C THR A 178 13.91 4.66 -10.35
N LEU A 179 13.63 5.50 -9.34
CA LEU A 179 13.62 6.96 -9.44
C LEU A 179 15.03 7.59 -9.43
N GLY A 180 16.10 6.80 -9.43
CA GLY A 180 17.47 7.30 -9.58
C GLY A 180 18.03 8.07 -8.38
N LEU A 181 17.31 8.10 -7.25
CA LEU A 181 17.72 8.81 -6.03
C LEU A 181 18.81 8.09 -5.23
N GLN A 182 19.16 6.85 -5.60
CA GLN A 182 20.36 6.22 -5.05
C GLN A 182 21.59 6.82 -5.72
N ARG A 183 22.28 7.72 -5.01
CA ARG A 183 23.68 8.06 -5.25
C ARG A 183 24.41 6.73 -5.47
N LYS A 184 24.87 6.46 -6.70
CA LYS A 184 25.78 5.35 -6.97
C LYS A 184 26.91 5.48 -5.97
N LYS A 185 26.95 4.61 -4.96
CA LYS A 185 28.07 4.51 -4.03
C LYS A 185 29.25 4.16 -4.93
N ARG A 186 30.09 5.14 -5.29
CA ARG A 186 31.30 4.88 -6.05
C ARG A 186 32.13 3.98 -5.15
N VAL A 187 32.13 2.69 -5.44
CA VAL A 187 33.11 1.78 -4.90
C VAL A 187 34.44 2.34 -5.41
N LYS A 188 35.19 3.01 -4.53
CA LYS A 188 36.59 3.31 -4.81
C LYS A 188 37.26 1.94 -4.86
N ILE A 189 37.45 1.43 -6.08
CA ILE A 189 38.40 0.36 -6.31
C ILE A 189 39.74 1.00 -5.95
N LEU A 190 40.20 0.75 -4.72
CA LEU A 190 41.60 0.89 -4.39
C LEU A 190 42.28 -0.16 -5.27
N GLU A 191 42.80 0.26 -6.41
CA GLU A 191 43.76 -0.52 -7.15
C GLU A 191 44.96 -0.73 -6.23
N THR A 192 44.99 -1.88 -5.56
CA THR A 192 46.18 -2.34 -4.85
C THR A 192 47.30 -2.39 -5.88
N GLU A 193 48.40 -1.66 -5.63
CA GLU A 193 49.58 -1.53 -6.50
C GLU A 193 50.17 -2.90 -6.93
N ASP A 194 49.78 -3.99 -6.26
CA ASP A 194 50.12 -5.36 -6.58
C ASP A 194 49.61 -5.86 -7.93
N MET A 195 48.48 -5.33 -8.44
CA MET A 195 47.96 -5.69 -9.77
C MET A 195 48.80 -5.08 -10.92
N VAL A 196 49.42 -3.91 -10.69
CA VAL A 196 50.29 -3.25 -11.69
C VAL A 196 51.66 -3.94 -11.77
N LYS A 197 52.19 -4.47 -10.66
CA LYS A 197 53.43 -5.25 -10.67
C LYS A 197 53.30 -6.61 -11.37
N LYS A 198 52.14 -7.27 -11.29
CA LYS A 198 51.92 -8.56 -11.99
C LYS A 198 51.84 -8.41 -13.51
N ARG A 199 51.23 -7.32 -14.04
CA ARG A 199 51.19 -7.07 -15.50
C ARG A 199 52.57 -6.77 -16.10
N LYS A 200 53.45 -6.07 -15.39
CA LYS A 200 54.83 -5.82 -15.86
C LYS A 200 55.72 -7.07 -15.87
N LYS A 201 55.31 -8.15 -15.19
CA LYS A 201 56.06 -9.41 -15.17
C LYS A 201 55.62 -10.36 -16.29
N SER A 202 54.34 -10.35 -16.69
CA SER A 202 53.85 -11.22 -17.78
C SER A 202 54.20 -10.71 -19.18
N GLU A 203 54.55 -9.43 -19.34
CA GLU A 203 54.89 -8.84 -20.65
C GLU A 203 56.35 -9.12 -21.07
N LYS A 204 57.18 -9.68 -20.18
CA LYS A 204 58.58 -10.05 -20.49
C LYS A 204 58.79 -11.50 -20.90
N ASP A 205 57.79 -12.37 -20.74
CA ASP A 205 57.94 -13.81 -20.98
C ASP A 205 57.22 -14.32 -22.24
N VAL A 206 56.63 -13.44 -23.06
CA VAL A 206 55.92 -13.84 -24.29
C VAL A 206 56.67 -13.33 -25.52
N CYS A 207 57.85 -13.89 -25.75
CA CYS A 207 58.48 -13.88 -27.06
C CYS A 207 59.17 -15.24 -27.27
N ASN A 208 58.37 -16.29 -27.49
CA ASN A 208 58.83 -17.44 -28.26
C ASN A 208 57.68 -18.38 -28.66
N CYS A 209 57.75 -18.83 -29.92
CA CYS A 209 57.15 -20.02 -30.50
C CYS A 209 55.66 -19.99 -30.95
N ASN A 210 55.55 -19.88 -32.27
CA ASN A 210 54.96 -20.87 -33.20
C ASN A 210 53.46 -21.21 -33.17
N LEU A 211 52.91 -21.13 -34.40
CA LEU A 211 51.85 -21.95 -34.97
C LEU A 211 51.62 -23.28 -34.24
N ILE A 212 50.36 -23.56 -33.93
CA ILE A 212 49.66 -24.84 -34.13
C ILE A 212 48.16 -24.56 -34.00
N ASP A 213 47.41 -24.88 -35.07
CA ASP A 213 45.96 -25.08 -35.05
C ASP A 213 45.59 -26.14 -34.01
N ASN A 214 44.52 -25.92 -33.24
CA ASN A 214 43.63 -27.00 -32.80
C ASN A 214 42.32 -26.44 -32.25
N ASP A 215 41.23 -26.98 -32.81
CA ASP A 215 39.90 -27.08 -32.22
C ASP A 215 39.95 -27.42 -30.73
N ILE A 216 39.12 -26.77 -29.90
CA ILE A 216 38.54 -27.36 -28.69
C ILE A 216 37.34 -26.52 -28.21
N LYS A 217 36.19 -27.21 -28.20
CA LYS A 217 35.02 -27.16 -27.29
C LYS A 217 34.78 -25.91 -26.43
N LEU A 218 33.62 -25.30 -26.68
CA LEU A 218 32.83 -24.59 -25.67
C LEU A 218 32.11 -25.62 -24.78
N ASP A 219 32.58 -25.76 -23.55
CA ASP A 219 31.79 -26.29 -22.44
C ASP A 219 31.65 -25.23 -21.34
N ASN A 220 30.46 -25.21 -20.74
CA ASN A 220 30.11 -24.68 -19.42
C ASN A 220 29.82 -23.18 -19.28
N LEU A 221 28.54 -22.82 -19.54
CA LEU A 221 27.87 -21.71 -18.87
C LEU A 221 27.71 -22.08 -17.38
N SER A 222 28.55 -21.49 -16.54
CA SER A 222 28.38 -21.52 -15.09
C SER A 222 27.22 -20.61 -14.67
N VAL A 223 26.28 -21.25 -13.99
CA VAL A 223 25.49 -20.80 -12.83
C VAL A 223 25.80 -19.35 -12.38
N GLN A 224 24.83 -18.46 -12.59
CA GLN A 224 24.79 -17.16 -11.90
C GLN A 224 24.35 -17.38 -10.45
N ASP A 225 25.34 -17.41 -9.56
CA ASP A 225 25.17 -17.15 -8.13
C ASP A 225 24.67 -15.71 -7.94
N TYR A 226 23.43 -15.56 -7.49
CA TYR A 226 22.95 -14.30 -6.95
C TYR A 226 23.35 -14.24 -5.48
N GLY A 227 24.44 -13.52 -5.21
CA GLY A 227 24.96 -13.22 -3.87
C GLY A 227 23.85 -12.75 -2.93
N LEU A 228 23.74 -13.50 -1.83
CA LEU A 228 22.79 -13.35 -0.75
C LEU A 228 23.50 -12.71 0.46
N ASP A 229 24.28 -11.65 0.24
CA ASP A 229 25.04 -10.98 1.29
C ASP A 229 24.58 -9.53 1.40
N ASP A 230 23.61 -9.28 2.30
CA ASP A 230 23.33 -7.97 2.94
C ASP A 230 22.04 -8.08 3.80
N LEU A 231 22.00 -9.04 4.73
CA LEU A 231 20.83 -9.24 5.62
C LEU A 231 21.11 -9.14 7.12
N ASP A 232 22.30 -8.73 7.55
CA ASP A 232 22.67 -8.84 8.98
C ASP A 232 22.68 -7.57 9.82
N ASP A 233 22.28 -6.39 9.32
CA ASP A 233 22.53 -5.15 10.09
C ASP A 233 21.33 -4.26 10.44
N LEU A 234 20.12 -4.82 10.49
CA LEU A 234 18.97 -4.11 11.08
C LEU A 234 18.14 -5.01 11.98
N SER A 235 18.75 -5.47 13.08
CA SER A 235 18.02 -5.88 14.28
C SER A 235 17.38 -4.64 14.92
N PHE A 236 16.20 -4.28 14.43
CA PHE A 236 15.38 -3.25 15.06
C PHE A 236 14.78 -3.88 16.33
N LYS A 237 15.38 -3.61 17.49
CA LYS A 237 14.80 -3.95 18.80
C LYS A 237 13.45 -3.26 18.94
N PHE A 238 12.39 -4.05 18.96
CA PHE A 238 11.02 -3.62 19.21
C PHE A 238 10.67 -3.62 20.72
N SER A 239 11.66 -3.46 21.60
CA SER A 239 11.51 -3.67 23.05
C SER A 239 10.99 -2.46 23.83
N ASP A 240 10.75 -1.29 23.21
CA ASP A 240 10.53 -0.04 23.95
C ASP A 240 9.15 0.58 23.62
N PHE A 241 8.11 -0.23 23.53
CA PHE A 241 6.72 0.24 23.63
C PHE A 241 6.20 -0.13 25.02
N ASP A 242 6.44 0.75 25.99
CA ASP A 242 5.72 0.73 27.26
C ASP A 242 4.26 1.08 26.98
N ILE A 243 3.39 0.06 27.02
CA ILE A 243 1.94 0.24 27.09
C ILE A 243 1.66 0.65 28.54
N PRO A 244 1.18 1.87 28.82
CA PRO A 244 0.79 2.22 30.17
C PRO A 244 -0.41 1.37 30.57
N SER A 245 -0.25 0.59 31.63
CA SER A 245 -1.30 -0.18 32.26
C SER A 245 -2.36 0.75 32.86
N GLU A 246 -3.58 0.70 32.34
CA GLU A 246 -4.78 1.28 32.94
C GLU A 246 -5.09 0.57 34.27
N THR A 247 -4.49 1.02 35.38
CA THR A 247 -4.90 0.59 36.73
C THR A 247 -4.92 1.70 37.79
N GLU A 248 -4.78 2.98 37.42
CA GLU A 248 -4.84 4.09 38.39
C GLU A 248 -5.81 5.21 37.95
N LEU A 249 -7.11 4.92 37.91
CA LEU A 249 -8.13 5.97 37.76
C LEU A 249 -9.39 5.75 38.63
N LEU A 250 -9.25 5.02 39.74
CA LEU A 250 -10.30 4.85 40.75
C LEU A 250 -9.75 5.07 42.17
N SER A 251 -9.25 6.27 42.44
CA SER A 251 -9.13 6.78 43.82
C SER A 251 -9.02 8.30 43.85
N GLY A 252 -10.17 8.99 43.81
CA GLY A 252 -10.32 10.37 44.25
C GLY A 252 -11.39 10.41 45.36
N PRO A 253 -11.24 11.27 46.39
CA PRO A 253 -11.93 11.12 47.66
C PRO A 253 -13.41 11.52 47.61
N LEU A 254 -14.19 10.84 48.45
CA LEU A 254 -15.55 11.16 48.87
C LEU A 254 -15.71 12.61 49.32
#